data_AF-A0A0Q4TKW2-F1
#
_entry.id   AF-A0A0Q4TKW2-F1
#
_cell.length_a   1.000
_cell.length_b   1.000
_cell.length_c   1.000
_cell.angle_alpha   90.00
_cell.angle_beta   90.00
_cell.angle_gamma   90.00
#
_symmetry.space_group_name_H-M   'P 1'
#
loop_
_entity.id
_entity.type
_entity.pdbx_description
1 polymer ?
#
loop_
_entity_poly.entity_id
_entity_poly.type
_entity_poly.pdbx_seq_one_letter_code
_entity_poly.pdbx_strand_id
1 'polypeptide(L)'
;MAFKSTSLALALATMAVFSSAAAFAQAAPQTKRGNETLKKYCTGDYLTYCGNLSPDDPAVDKCFQTNWTKLSENCRRAIDAYEKTGGKKG
;
A
#
# COMPACT_ATOMS: atom_id res chain seq x y z
N MET A 1 32.02 57.25 2.10
CA MET A 1 32.19 57.38 3.57
C MET A 1 30.86 57.81 4.17
N ALA A 2 30.50 57.20 5.30
CA ALA A 2 29.49 57.62 6.27
C ALA A 2 28.00 57.68 5.85
N PHE A 3 27.25 56.62 6.16
CA PHE A 3 25.88 56.79 6.64
C PHE A 3 25.79 56.36 8.10
N LYS A 4 25.34 57.34 8.89
CA LYS A 4 25.33 57.42 10.35
C LYS A 4 24.60 56.27 11.03
N SER A 5 25.20 55.83 12.12
CA SER A 5 24.59 55.14 13.26
C SER A 5 23.56 56.03 13.96
N THR A 6 22.34 55.52 14.20
CA THR A 6 21.54 55.84 15.40
C THR A 6 20.49 54.73 15.65
N SER A 7 20.81 53.89 16.64
CA SER A 7 20.01 53.33 17.72
C SER A 7 18.47 53.20 17.67
N LEU A 8 18.05 52.02 18.16
CA LEU A 8 16.80 51.67 18.85
C LEU A 8 15.48 51.74 18.05
N ALA A 9 14.95 50.58 17.68
CA ALA A 9 13.70 50.05 18.26
C ALA A 9 13.30 48.73 17.57
N LEU A 10 13.27 47.67 18.37
CA LEU A 10 12.12 46.78 18.50
C LEU A 10 11.39 46.33 17.21
N ALA A 11 11.79 45.19 16.66
CA ALA A 11 10.86 44.31 15.98
C ALA A 11 11.34 42.85 16.07
N LEU A 12 11.07 42.26 17.24
CA LEU A 12 10.73 40.85 17.34
C LEU A 12 9.64 40.55 16.29
N ALA A 13 9.91 39.65 15.34
CA ALA A 13 8.89 38.70 14.87
C ALA A 13 9.44 37.77 13.78
N THR A 14 9.59 36.51 14.19
CA THR A 14 9.18 35.33 13.42
C THR A 14 10.00 35.00 12.17
N MET A 15 11.12 34.30 12.40
CA MET A 15 11.51 33.20 11.50
C MET A 15 10.40 32.13 11.55
N ALA A 16 9.37 32.28 10.71
CA ALA A 16 8.46 31.19 10.42
C ALA A 16 9.18 30.25 9.43
N VAL A 17 9.99 29.35 9.97
CA VAL A 17 10.49 28.17 9.26
C VAL A 17 9.29 27.42 8.70
N PHE A 18 9.14 27.49 7.38
CA PHE A 18 8.17 26.72 6.61
C PHE A 18 8.59 25.25 6.66
N SER A 19 8.25 24.57 7.75
CA SER A 19 8.37 23.11 7.84
C SER A 19 7.23 22.51 7.01
N SER A 20 7.49 22.32 5.72
CA SER A 20 6.66 21.49 4.86
C SER A 20 6.71 20.06 5.39
N ALA A 21 5.73 19.71 6.22
CA ALA A 21 5.44 18.33 6.55
C ALA A 21 4.99 17.64 5.27
N ALA A 22 5.94 17.04 4.55
CA ALA A 22 5.65 16.04 3.56
C ALA A 22 4.99 14.89 4.32
N ALA A 23 3.65 14.86 4.30
CA ALA A 23 2.88 13.69 4.65
C ALA A 23 3.28 12.62 3.63
N PHE A 24 4.27 11.80 3.98
CA PHE A 24 4.53 10.55 3.31
C PHE A 24 3.27 9.72 3.52
N ALA A 25 2.33 9.80 2.58
CA ALA A 25 1.31 8.78 2.40
C ALA A 25 2.09 7.49 2.16
N GLN A 26 2.34 6.75 3.24
CA GLN A 26 2.90 5.41 3.18
C GLN A 26 1.96 4.65 2.27
N ALA A 27 2.39 4.39 1.03
CA ALA A 27 1.67 3.51 0.14
C ALA A 27 1.51 2.20 0.92
N ALA A 28 0.30 1.93 1.38
CA ALA A 28 -0.01 0.69 2.07
C ALA A 28 0.53 -0.43 1.19
N PRO A 29 1.26 -1.41 1.76
CA PRO A 29 1.84 -2.50 0.99
C PRO A 29 0.75 -3.04 0.07
N GLN A 30 0.95 -2.89 -1.23
CA GLN A 30 -0.02 -3.31 -2.22
C GLN A 30 -0.06 -4.83 -2.13
N THR A 31 -1.08 -5.34 -1.46
CA THR A 31 -1.20 -6.77 -1.24
C THR A 31 -1.44 -7.44 -2.58
N LYS A 32 -0.83 -8.60 -2.77
CA LYS A 32 -0.85 -9.31 -4.05
C LYS A 32 -2.27 -9.54 -4.56
N ARG A 33 -3.22 -9.72 -3.63
CA ARG A 33 -4.64 -10.02 -3.87
C ARG A 33 -5.53 -8.81 -4.10
N GLY A 34 -5.04 -7.57 -3.97
CA GLY A 34 -5.72 -6.38 -4.50
C GLY A 34 -5.80 -6.35 -6.03
N ASN A 35 -5.16 -7.30 -6.72
CA ASN A 35 -5.20 -7.46 -8.17
C ASN A 35 -6.60 -7.91 -8.67
N GLU A 36 -7.10 -7.22 -9.69
CA GLU A 36 -8.45 -7.45 -10.25
C GLU A 36 -8.61 -8.85 -10.87
N THR A 37 -7.55 -9.42 -11.46
CA THR A 37 -7.57 -10.80 -11.98
C THR A 37 -7.74 -11.80 -10.85
N LEU A 38 -6.98 -11.66 -9.75
CA LEU A 38 -7.14 -12.54 -8.59
C LEU A 38 -8.53 -12.38 -7.96
N LYS A 39 -9.03 -11.15 -7.80
CA LYS A 39 -10.40 -10.93 -7.30
C LYS A 39 -11.44 -11.61 -8.20
N LYS A 40 -11.32 -11.50 -9.52
CA LYS A 40 -12.24 -12.12 -10.48
C LYS A 40 -12.29 -13.65 -10.35
N TYR A 41 -11.14 -14.30 -10.23
CA TYR A 41 -11.06 -15.76 -10.28
C TYR A 41 -11.06 -16.44 -8.91
N CYS A 42 -10.66 -15.75 -7.85
CA CYS A 42 -10.45 -16.34 -6.52
C CYS A 42 -11.47 -15.93 -5.47
N THR A 43 -12.42 -15.02 -5.74
CA THR A 43 -13.39 -14.57 -4.70
C THR A 43 -14.21 -15.73 -4.11
N GLY A 44 -14.69 -16.65 -4.94
CA GLY A 44 -15.46 -17.81 -4.45
C GLY A 44 -14.63 -18.74 -3.53
N ASP A 45 -13.41 -19.06 -3.95
CA ASP A 45 -12.47 -19.86 -3.15
C ASP A 45 -12.06 -19.13 -1.86
N TYR A 46 -11.84 -17.83 -1.94
CA TYR A 46 -11.56 -16.98 -0.79
C TYR A 46 -12.68 -17.05 0.24
N LEU A 47 -13.93 -16.79 -0.16
CA LEU A 47 -15.07 -16.81 0.76
C LEU A 47 -15.28 -18.20 1.39
N THR A 48 -14.96 -19.26 0.65
CA THR A 48 -15.12 -20.65 1.11
C THR A 48 -14.05 -21.07 2.11
N TYR A 49 -12.78 -20.73 1.87
CA TYR A 49 -11.64 -21.27 2.61
C TYR A 49 -10.92 -20.25 3.50
N CYS A 50 -10.99 -18.96 3.15
CA CYS A 50 -10.16 -17.89 3.70
C CYS A 50 -10.96 -16.66 4.15
N GLY A 51 -12.29 -16.71 4.13
CA GLY A 51 -13.17 -15.55 4.36
C GLY A 51 -13.14 -14.98 5.77
N ASN A 52 -12.42 -15.62 6.69
CA ASN A 52 -12.15 -15.13 8.04
C ASN A 52 -10.99 -14.11 8.09
N LEU A 53 -10.24 -13.95 7.02
CA LEU A 53 -9.17 -12.97 6.89
C LEU A 53 -9.73 -11.68 6.27
N SER A 54 -8.94 -10.60 6.30
CA SER A 54 -9.23 -9.46 5.42
C SER A 54 -8.76 -9.79 3.99
N PRO A 55 -9.48 -9.39 2.93
CA PRO A 55 -9.07 -9.67 1.55
C PRO A 55 -7.69 -9.10 1.20
N ASP A 56 -7.33 -8.00 1.88
CA ASP A 56 -6.04 -7.33 1.75
C ASP A 56 -5.03 -7.83 2.79
N ASP A 57 -5.32 -8.88 3.56
CA ASP A 57 -4.35 -9.42 4.52
C ASP A 57 -3.33 -10.32 3.82
N PRO A 58 -2.01 -10.15 4.03
CA PRO A 58 -1.00 -11.06 3.50
C PRO A 58 -1.17 -12.52 3.98
N ALA A 59 -1.86 -12.77 5.10
CA ALA A 59 -2.20 -14.11 5.57
C ALA A 59 -3.08 -14.89 4.59
N VAL A 60 -3.79 -14.19 3.69
CA VAL A 60 -4.59 -14.81 2.64
C VAL A 60 -3.73 -15.69 1.73
N ASP A 61 -2.51 -15.27 1.39
CA ASP A 61 -1.59 -16.05 0.57
C ASP A 61 -1.30 -17.42 1.20
N LYS A 62 -1.06 -17.45 2.52
CA LYS A 62 -0.81 -18.68 3.26
C LYS A 62 -2.06 -19.56 3.35
N CYS A 63 -3.24 -18.95 3.47
CA CYS A 63 -4.51 -19.69 3.42
C CYS A 63 -4.72 -20.39 2.07
N PHE A 64 -4.46 -19.69 0.96
CA PHE A 64 -4.53 -20.27 -0.38
C PHE A 64 -3.51 -21.40 -0.58
N GLN A 65 -2.26 -21.24 -0.12
CA GLN A 65 -1.25 -22.30 -0.18
C GLN A 65 -1.68 -23.56 0.60
N THR A 66 -2.25 -23.37 1.80
CA THR A 66 -2.72 -24.48 2.64
C THR A 66 -3.89 -25.24 1.98
N ASN A 67 -4.76 -24.51 1.28
CA ASN A 67 -5.94 -25.07 0.62
C ASN A 67 -5.72 -25.33 -0.88
N TRP A 68 -4.49 -25.30 -1.39
CA TRP A 68 -4.19 -25.25 -2.82
C TRP A 68 -4.94 -26.28 -3.67
N THR A 69 -4.98 -27.53 -3.19
CA THR A 69 -5.65 -28.64 -3.87
C THR A 69 -7.19 -28.54 -3.86
N LYS A 70 -7.75 -27.77 -2.92
CA LYS A 70 -9.19 -27.54 -2.76
C LYS A 70 -9.70 -26.34 -3.58
N LEU A 71 -8.82 -25.42 -3.96
CA LEU A 71 -9.18 -24.27 -4.77
C LEU A 71 -9.73 -24.70 -6.13
N SER A 72 -10.49 -23.82 -6.77
CA SER A 72 -10.85 -23.97 -8.18
C SER A 72 -9.60 -23.93 -9.07
N GLU A 73 -9.66 -24.62 -10.21
CA GLU A 73 -8.58 -24.56 -11.21
C GLU A 73 -8.34 -23.14 -11.71
N ASN A 74 -9.41 -22.37 -11.90
CA ASN A 74 -9.34 -20.99 -12.37
C ASN A 74 -8.56 -20.11 -11.40
N CYS A 75 -8.82 -20.24 -10.08
CA CYS A 75 -8.06 -19.48 -9.09
C CYS A 75 -6.59 -19.89 -9.05
N ARG A 76 -6.27 -21.20 -9.04
CA ARG A 76 -4.86 -21.65 -9.08
C ARG A 76 -4.12 -21.09 -10.28
N ARG A 77 -4.72 -21.16 -11.47
CA ARG A 77 -4.15 -20.61 -12.71
C ARG A 77 -3.92 -19.10 -12.62
N ALA A 78 -4.86 -18.37 -12.04
CA ALA A 78 -4.73 -16.93 -11.84
C ALA A 78 -3.57 -16.60 -10.88
N ILE A 79 -3.41 -17.37 -9.81
CA ILE A 79 -2.29 -17.23 -8.85
C ILE A 79 -0.96 -17.52 -9.56
N ASP A 80 -0.84 -18.65 -10.27
CA ASP A 80 0.37 -19.00 -11.01
C ASP A 80 0.77 -17.93 -12.04
N ALA A 81 -0.22 -17.40 -12.77
CA ALA A 81 0.00 -16.34 -13.76
C ALA A 81 0.46 -15.03 -13.09
N TYR A 82 -0.14 -14.69 -11.95
CA TYR A 82 0.23 -13.51 -11.18
C TYR A 82 1.66 -13.63 -10.61
N GLU A 83 2.06 -14.80 -10.12
CA GLU A 83 3.41 -15.04 -9.61
C GLU A 83 4.47 -14.94 -10.72
N LYS A 84 4.18 -15.49 -11.92
CA LYS A 84 5.06 -15.40 -13.09
C LYS A 84 5.30 -13.96 -13.56
N THR A 85 4.32 -13.07 -13.36
CA THR A 85 4.43 -11.65 -13.75
C THR A 85 5.07 -10.78 -12.65
N GLY A 86 5.48 -11.36 -11.53
CA GLY A 86 6.06 -10.63 -10.40
C GLY A 86 5.05 -9.74 -9.68
N GLY A 87 3.76 -10.01 -9.84
CA GLY A 87 2.68 -9.24 -9.24
C GLY A 87 2.53 -7.81 -9.75
N LYS A 88 3.02 -7.51 -10.95
CA LYS A 88 2.72 -6.23 -11.61
C LYS A 88 1.21 -6.09 -11.75
N LYS A 89 0.67 -4.93 -11.34
CA LYS A 89 -0.73 -4.55 -11.55
C LYS A 89 -0.99 -4.59 -13.07
N GLY A 90 -1.56 -5.70 -13.54
CA GLY A 90 -2.21 -5.77 -14.85
C GLY A 90 -3.53 -5.04 -14.79
#